data_AF-A0A6P1L237-F1
#
_entry.id   AF-A0A6P1L237-F1
#
_cell.length_a   1.000
_cell.length_b   1.000
_cell.length_c   1.000
_cell.angle_alpha   90.00
_cell.angle_beta   90.00
_cell.angle_gamma   90.00
#
_symmetry.space_group_name_H-M   'P 1'
#
loop_
_entity.id
_entity.type
_entity.pdbx_description
1 polymer ?
#
loop_
_entity_poly.entity_id
_entity_poly.type
_entity_poly.pdbx_seq_one_letter_code
_entity_poly.pdbx_strand_id
1 'polypeptide(L)'
;MSPYLDGVSEEVYAGVIAEWANQNPNFLVSILNRENLSIRQSVLSSLDFGLGVINSPERQNFETFLQHLSPQNPTLRDWHQRIPVYPTDTLPNKR
;
A
#
# COMPACT_ATOMS: atom_id res chain seq x y z
N MET A 1 -3.35 -8.00 -30.73
CA MET A 1 -2.27 -7.22 -30.11
C MET A 1 -2.32 -7.49 -28.63
N SER A 2 -1.27 -8.11 -28.08
CA SER A 2 -1.20 -8.56 -26.69
C SER A 2 -1.01 -7.34 -25.76
N PRO A 3 -1.83 -7.15 -24.72
CA PRO A 3 -1.78 -5.96 -23.86
C PRO A 3 -0.68 -6.03 -22.77
N TYR A 4 0.33 -6.88 -22.95
CA TYR A 4 1.44 -7.00 -22.01
C TYR A 4 2.49 -5.93 -22.31
N LEU A 5 2.29 -4.74 -21.74
CA LEU A 5 3.41 -3.85 -21.44
C LEU A 5 4.33 -4.61 -20.46
N ASP A 6 5.55 -4.90 -20.91
CA ASP A 6 6.70 -5.44 -20.14
C ASP A 6 6.39 -6.19 -18.84
N GLY A 7 6.07 -7.49 -18.95
CA GLY A 7 6.50 -8.61 -18.07
C GLY A 7 6.44 -8.54 -16.53
N VAL A 8 6.09 -7.42 -15.93
CA VAL A 8 6.09 -7.15 -14.49
C VAL A 8 4.65 -6.79 -14.14
N SER A 9 3.97 -7.67 -13.41
CA SER A 9 2.58 -7.44 -13.02
C SER A 9 2.48 -6.20 -12.13
N GLU A 10 1.33 -5.53 -12.15
CA GLU A 10 1.01 -4.41 -11.25
C GLU A 10 1.25 -4.78 -9.77
N GLU A 11 1.12 -6.07 -9.43
CA GLU A 11 1.45 -6.66 -8.13
C GLU A 11 2.93 -6.52 -7.77
N VAL A 12 3.84 -6.76 -8.72
CA VAL A 12 5.28 -6.64 -8.47
C VAL A 12 5.65 -5.17 -8.21
N TYR A 13 5.09 -4.24 -9.00
CA TYR A 13 5.32 -2.81 -8.77
C TYR A 13 4.73 -2.36 -7.42
N ALA A 14 3.53 -2.81 -7.08
CA ALA A 14 2.93 -2.50 -5.79
C ALA A 14 3.79 -3.05 -4.64
N GLY A 15 4.30 -4.27 -4.77
CA GLY A 15 5.23 -4.88 -3.80
C GLY A 15 6.50 -4.05 -3.61
N VAL A 16 7.16 -3.62 -4.69
CA VAL A 16 8.38 -2.79 -4.63
C VAL A 16 8.09 -1.43 -3.97
N ILE A 17 6.97 -0.79 -4.31
CA ILE A 17 6.57 0.49 -3.71
C ILE A 17 6.27 0.30 -2.21
N ALA A 18 5.60 -0.79 -1.83
CA ALA A 18 5.31 -1.12 -0.44
C ALA A 18 6.57 -1.44 0.37
N GLU A 19 7.54 -2.15 -0.21
CA GLU A 19 8.83 -2.41 0.41
C GLU A 19 9.60 -1.10 0.65
N TRP A 20 9.68 -0.24 -0.37
CA TRP A 20 10.31 1.07 -0.23
C TRP A 20 9.60 1.94 0.83
N ALA A 21 8.27 1.93 0.85
CA ALA A 21 7.48 2.66 1.83
C ALA A 21 7.75 2.20 3.27
N ASN A 22 7.95 0.89 3.47
CA ASN A 22 8.33 0.31 4.76
C ASN A 22 9.72 0.77 5.22
N GLN A 23 10.65 0.94 4.30
CA GLN A 23 11.99 1.44 4.61
C GLN A 23 12.01 2.97 4.83
N ASN A 24 11.03 3.69 4.27
CA ASN A 24 11.00 5.16 4.26
C ASN A 24 9.67 5.77 4.77
N PRO A 25 9.12 5.30 5.91
CA PRO A 25 7.72 5.58 6.26
C PRO A 25 7.49 7.04 6.65
N ASN A 26 8.48 7.69 7.28
CA ASN A 26 8.44 9.13 7.60
C ASN A 26 8.37 9.99 6.34
N PHE A 27 9.15 9.64 5.31
CA PHE A 27 9.20 10.40 4.07
C PHE A 27 7.88 10.25 3.31
N LEU A 28 7.36 9.03 3.20
CA LEU A 28 6.05 8.76 2.61
C LEU A 28 4.96 9.61 3.28
N VAL A 29 4.84 9.54 4.61
CA VAL A 29 3.83 10.31 5.34
C VAL A 29 4.00 11.81 5.16
N SER A 30 5.23 12.31 5.07
CA SER A 30 5.48 13.74 4.83
C SER A 30 4.95 14.22 3.48
N ILE A 31 5.00 13.37 2.45
CA ILE A 31 4.42 13.65 1.13
C ILE A 31 2.89 13.57 1.23
N LEU A 32 2.36 12.44 1.72
CA LEU A 32 0.92 12.20 1.76
C LEU A 32 0.15 13.25 2.58
N ASN A 33 0.74 13.79 3.64
CA ASN A 33 0.11 14.85 4.44
C ASN A 33 -0.06 16.16 3.66
N ARG A 34 0.72 16.40 2.61
CA ARG A 34 0.62 17.59 1.74
C ARG A 34 -0.34 17.39 0.57
N GLU A 35 -0.64 16.14 0.24
CA GLU A 35 -1.53 15.80 -0.85
C GLU A 35 -3.01 16.01 -0.50
N ASN A 36 -3.81 16.20 -1.54
CA ASN A 36 -5.27 16.21 -1.37
C ASN A 36 -5.79 14.80 -1.02
N LEU A 37 -7.03 14.74 -0.54
CA LEU A 37 -7.68 13.50 -0.09
C LEU A 37 -7.66 12.40 -1.16
N SER A 38 -8.01 12.73 -2.41
CA SER A 38 -8.14 11.74 -3.48
C SER A 38 -6.80 11.09 -3.80
N ILE A 39 -5.73 11.89 -3.94
CA ILE A 39 -4.39 11.36 -4.22
C ILE A 39 -3.90 10.51 -3.06
N ARG A 40 -4.06 10.99 -1.82
CA ARG A 40 -3.66 10.23 -0.64
C ARG A 40 -4.39 8.89 -0.56
N GLN A 41 -5.69 8.86 -0.78
CA GLN A 41 -6.47 7.62 -0.78
C GLN A 41 -6.01 6.66 -1.88
N SER A 42 -5.80 7.14 -3.12
CA SER A 42 -5.31 6.30 -4.21
C SER A 42 -3.95 5.68 -3.90
N VAL A 43 -3.00 6.46 -3.37
CA VAL A 43 -1.67 5.95 -2.99
C VAL A 43 -1.78 4.94 -1.85
N LEU A 44 -2.59 5.22 -0.82
CA LEU A 44 -2.79 4.29 0.29
C LEU A 44 -3.45 2.98 -0.17
N SER A 45 -4.36 3.00 -1.15
CA SER A 45 -4.92 1.79 -1.75
C SER A 45 -3.88 0.96 -2.51
N SER A 46 -3.01 1.61 -3.28
CA SER A 46 -1.90 0.91 -3.97
C SER A 46 -0.90 0.32 -2.98
N LEU A 47 -0.58 1.04 -1.91
CA LEU A 47 0.26 0.53 -0.83
C LEU A 47 -0.39 -0.66 -0.13
N ASP A 48 -1.69 -0.57 0.17
CA ASP A 48 -2.43 -1.64 0.81
C ASP A 48 -2.39 -2.95 0.00
N PHE A 49 -2.53 -2.84 -1.31
CA PHE A 49 -2.37 -3.95 -2.23
C PHE A 49 -0.93 -4.51 -2.21
N GLY A 50 0.07 -3.64 -2.30
CA GLY A 50 1.48 -4.03 -2.32
C GLY A 50 2.02 -4.62 -1.01
N LEU A 51 1.47 -4.19 0.12
CA LEU A 51 1.76 -4.76 1.43
C LEU A 51 1.22 -6.18 1.57
N GLY A 52 0.30 -6.60 0.68
CA GLY A 52 -0.22 -7.95 0.63
C GLY A 52 -1.16 -8.29 1.77
N VAL A 53 -1.19 -9.57 2.13
CA VAL A 53 -2.12 -10.14 3.12
C VAL A 53 -1.98 -9.51 4.51
N ILE A 54 -3.04 -9.60 5.32
CA ILE A 54 -3.20 -8.95 6.63
C ILE A 54 -2.03 -9.24 7.62
N ASN A 55 -1.29 -10.33 7.44
CA ASN A 55 -0.23 -10.76 8.34
C ASN A 55 1.18 -10.75 7.73
N SER A 56 1.40 -10.04 6.61
CA SER A 56 2.77 -9.88 6.10
C SER A 56 3.61 -9.05 7.09
N PRO A 57 4.91 -9.37 7.27
CA PRO A 57 5.82 -8.55 8.07
C PRO A 57 5.84 -7.08 7.63
N GLU A 58 5.77 -6.85 6.32
CA GLU A 58 5.73 -5.54 5.68
C GLU A 58 4.50 -4.74 6.13
N ARG A 59 3.32 -5.36 6.14
CA ARG A 59 2.10 -4.70 6.62
C ARG A 59 2.19 -4.38 8.10
N GLN A 60 2.63 -5.33 8.92
CA GLN A 60 2.74 -5.13 10.36
C GLN A 60 3.69 -3.99 10.69
N ASN A 61 4.86 -3.94 10.06
CA ASN A 61 5.82 -2.85 10.23
C ASN A 61 5.22 -1.49 9.86
N PHE A 62 4.54 -1.41 8.72
CA PHE A 62 3.89 -0.19 8.28
C PHE A 62 2.78 0.27 9.23
N GLU A 63 1.91 -0.66 9.66
CA GLU A 63 0.79 -0.36 10.55
C GLU A 63 1.29 0.01 11.97
N THR A 64 2.32 -0.66 12.49
CA THR A 64 2.98 -0.25 13.74
C THR A 64 3.60 1.14 13.62
N PHE A 65 4.21 1.49 12.49
CA PHE A 65 4.68 2.85 12.26
C PHE A 65 3.52 3.86 12.29
N LEU A 66 2.43 3.59 11.58
CA LEU A 66 1.27 4.48 11.53
C LEU A 66 0.65 4.72 12.92
N GLN A 67 0.64 3.71 13.80
CA GLN A 67 0.16 3.83 15.18
C GLN A 67 0.94 4.87 16.01
N HIS A 68 2.18 5.20 15.64
CA HIS A 68 2.97 6.24 16.30
C HIS A 68 2.65 7.66 15.82
N LEU A 69 1.85 7.81 14.77
CA LEU A 69 1.43 9.13 14.29
C LEU A 69 0.39 9.75 15.23
N SER A 70 0.31 11.08 15.23
CA SER A 70 -0.76 11.79 15.94
C SER A 70 -2.15 11.32 15.43
N PRO A 71 -3.15 11.13 16.30
CA PRO A 71 -4.51 10.78 15.88
C PRO A 71 -5.14 11.78 14.89
N GLN A 72 -4.64 13.02 14.85
CA GLN A 72 -5.08 14.07 13.92
C GLN A 72 -4.36 14.00 12.56
N ASN A 73 -3.42 13.06 12.38
CA ASN A 73 -2.68 12.90 11.14
C ASN A 73 -3.63 12.45 10.01
N PRO A 74 -3.68 13.17 8.87
CA PRO A 74 -4.63 12.85 7.81
C PRO A 74 -4.30 11.52 7.13
N THR A 75 -3.03 11.12 7.05
CA THR A 75 -2.61 9.83 6.50
C THR A 75 -3.06 8.66 7.38
N LEU A 76 -2.90 8.78 8.71
CA LEU A 76 -3.41 7.77 9.64
C LEU A 76 -4.94 7.63 9.54
N ARG A 77 -5.65 8.76 9.55
CA ARG A 77 -7.12 8.77 9.44
C ARG A 77 -7.58 8.10 8.15
N ASP A 78 -7.00 8.50 7.02
CA ASP A 78 -7.44 8.02 5.71
C ASP A 78 -7.03 6.54 5.51
N TRP A 79 -5.92 6.09 6.12
CA TRP A 79 -5.57 4.67 6.18
C TRP A 79 -6.65 3.85 6.91
N HIS A 80 -7.14 4.32 8.06
CA HIS A 80 -8.21 3.62 8.79
C HIS A 80 -9.57 3.64 8.10
N GLN A 81 -9.82 4.65 7.26
CA GLN A 81 -11.09 4.80 6.52
C GLN A 81 -11.05 4.14 5.14
N ARG A 82 -9.91 3.61 4.71
CA ARG A 82 -9.76 2.97 3.39
C ARG A 82 -10.60 1.70 3.29
N ILE A 83 -10.97 1.34 2.07
CA ILE A 83 -11.48 0.01 1.76
C ILE A 83 -10.25 -0.88 1.52
N PRO A 84 -10.04 -1.95 2.30
CA PRO A 84 -8.86 -2.77 2.13
C PRO A 84 -8.81 -3.44 0.76
N VAL A 85 -7.66 -3.38 0.10
CA VAL A 85 -7.40 -4.02 -1.19
C VAL A 85 -6.37 -5.12 -0.97
N TYR A 86 -6.80 -6.37 -1.11
CA TYR A 86 -5.90 -7.52 -1.00
C TYR A 86 -5.70 -8.15 -2.38
N PRO A 87 -4.47 -8.60 -2.71
CA PRO A 87 -4.30 -9.51 -3.83
C PRO A 87 -5.22 -10.71 -3.59
N THR A 88 -6.05 -11.02 -4.58
CA THR A 88 -6.90 -12.21 -4.52
C THR A 88 -5.97 -13.41 -4.70
N ASP A 89 -6.03 -14.39 -3.79
CA ASP A 89 -5.38 -15.70 -3.93
C ASP A 89 -5.99 -16.50 -5.10
N THR A 90 -6.05 -15.93 -6.30
CA THR A 90 -6.27 -16.68 -7.53
C THR A 90 -4.94 -17.27 -7.97
N LEU A 91 -4.42 -18.19 -7.17
CA LEU A 91 -3.52 -19.22 -7.66
C LEU A 91 -4.23 -19.88 -8.85
N PRO A 92 -3.67 -19.90 -10.07
CA PRO A 92 -4.22 -20.72 -11.12
C PRO A 92 -4.08 -22.16 -10.63
N ASN A 93 -5.23 -22.78 -10.40
CA ASN A 93 -5.38 -24.20 -10.15
C ASN A 93 -4.61 -24.93 -11.25
N LYS A 94 -3.40 -25.42 -10.95
CA LYS A 94 -2.66 -26.31 -11.84
C LYS A 94 -3.46 -27.61 -11.90
N ARG A 95 -4.33 -27.70 -12.90
CA ARG A 95 -4.88 -28.98 -13.37
C ARG A 95 -3.84 -29.69 -14.22
#